data_AF-R4U7M2-F1
#
_entry.id   AF-R4U7M2-F1
#
_cell.length_a   1.000
_cell.length_b   1.000
_cell.length_c   1.000
_cell.angle_alpha   90.00
_cell.angle_beta   90.00
_cell.angle_gamma   90.00
#
_symmetry.space_group_name_H-M   'P 1'
#
loop_
_entity.id
_entity.type
_entity.pdbx_description
1 polymer ?
#
loop_
_entity_poly.entity_id
_entity_poly.type
_entity_poly.pdbx_seq_one_letter_code
_entity_poly.pdbx_strand_id
1 'polypeptide(L)'
;MFTYDPGFVSTASCESEITYIDGGKGELYYRGYPIEELAVKCDYLEVCYLLLKGELPNQAQKDDFEYRILHHNLVHEQVHMLLRGFRRDSHPMAILVGLTGAMAAFYDNGLDIKNPEHREIASIRLIAKMPTLVAMAHKYSIGEPYVHPNNKLSYSGNFLRQMFANPCEEYVVNPVIEKAIDRILILHADHEQNASTSTVRLCGSSGT
;
A
#
# COMPACT_ATOMS: atom_id res chain seq x y z
N MET A 1 19.80 36.16 -1.70
CA MET A 1 20.81 35.11 -1.95
C MET A 1 20.04 33.79 -2.07
N PHE A 2 20.21 33.06 -3.16
CA PHE A 2 19.58 31.75 -3.38
C PHE A 2 20.66 30.67 -3.35
N THR A 3 20.33 29.48 -2.86
CA THR A 3 21.20 28.30 -2.93
C THR A 3 20.99 27.56 -4.25
N TYR A 4 21.98 26.79 -4.69
CA TYR A 4 21.92 25.98 -5.90
C TYR A 4 22.40 24.56 -5.59
N ASP A 5 21.47 23.61 -5.59
CA ASP A 5 21.71 22.20 -5.22
C ASP A 5 20.89 21.25 -6.11
N PRO A 6 21.29 21.05 -7.39
CA PRO A 6 20.63 20.10 -8.27
C PRO A 6 20.68 18.68 -7.69
N GLY A 7 19.51 18.12 -7.36
CA GLY A 7 19.38 16.80 -6.76
C GLY A 7 19.07 16.80 -5.26
N PHE A 8 19.03 17.98 -4.61
CA PHE A 8 18.72 18.12 -3.18
C PHE A 8 19.65 17.32 -2.26
N VAL A 9 20.93 17.16 -2.65
CA VAL A 9 21.89 16.33 -1.90
C VAL A 9 22.19 16.92 -0.52
N SER A 10 22.17 18.25 -0.41
CA SER A 10 22.47 18.99 0.83
C SER A 10 21.25 19.72 1.40
N THR A 11 20.06 19.46 0.87
CA THR A 11 18.84 20.21 1.18
C THR A 11 17.78 19.29 1.80
N ALA A 12 17.47 19.51 3.07
CA ALA A 12 16.30 18.90 3.71
C ALA A 12 15.05 19.74 3.39
N SER A 13 14.08 19.14 2.68
CA SER A 13 12.89 19.85 2.18
C SER A 13 11.71 19.87 3.16
N CYS A 14 11.72 19.04 4.20
CA CYS A 14 10.66 18.97 5.19
C CYS A 14 11.14 18.49 6.55
N GLU A 15 10.34 18.78 7.57
CA GLU A 15 10.40 18.14 8.88
C GLU A 15 9.45 16.92 8.88
N SER A 16 9.86 15.82 9.50
CA SER A 16 9.06 14.60 9.57
C SER A 16 9.34 13.80 10.83
N GLU A 17 8.28 13.21 11.38
CA GLU A 17 8.34 12.32 12.54
C GLU A 17 7.99 10.87 12.16
N ILE A 18 8.03 10.50 10.87
CA ILE A 18 7.53 9.20 10.38
C ILE A 18 8.61 8.12 10.48
N THR A 19 9.74 8.35 9.81
CA THR A 19 10.82 7.37 9.67
C THR A 19 12.14 8.08 9.90
N TYR A 20 13.05 7.40 10.57
CA TYR A 20 14.43 7.84 10.77
C TYR A 20 15.40 6.81 10.18
N ILE A 21 16.41 7.29 9.45
CA ILE A 21 17.45 6.47 8.84
C ILE A 21 18.83 7.02 9.20
N ASP A 22 19.70 6.14 9.71
CA ASP A 22 21.14 6.38 9.78
C ASP A 22 21.84 5.37 8.86
N GLY A 23 22.08 5.78 7.61
CA GLY A 23 22.72 4.93 6.61
C GLY A 23 24.17 4.57 6.92
N GLY A 24 24.86 5.35 7.77
CA GLY A 24 26.22 5.05 8.20
C GLY A 24 26.28 3.90 9.21
N LYS A 25 25.26 3.78 10.05
CA LYS A 25 25.10 2.68 11.01
C LYS A 25 24.20 1.54 10.52
N GLY A 26 23.45 1.77 9.44
CA GLY A 26 22.46 0.82 8.93
C GLY A 26 21.21 0.74 9.80
N GLU A 27 20.85 1.82 10.48
CA GLU A 27 19.68 1.85 11.35
C GLU A 27 18.45 2.41 10.62
N LEU A 28 17.29 1.79 10.82
CA LEU A 28 16.00 2.20 10.29
C LEU A 28 14.94 2.06 11.37
N TYR A 29 14.20 3.16 11.62
CA TYR A 29 13.15 3.21 12.61
C TYR A 29 11.86 3.78 12.02
N TYR A 30 10.73 3.16 12.33
CA TYR A 30 9.40 3.73 12.08
C TYR A 30 8.84 4.25 13.40
N ARG A 31 8.53 5.55 13.48
CA ARG A 31 8.01 6.20 14.70
C ARG A 31 8.84 5.90 15.97
N GLY A 32 10.16 5.76 15.82
CA GLY A 32 11.09 5.42 16.90
C GLY A 32 11.23 3.93 17.22
N TYR A 33 10.45 3.05 16.58
CA TYR A 33 10.56 1.60 16.73
C TYR A 33 11.55 1.02 15.71
N PRO A 34 12.54 0.20 16.13
CA PRO A 34 13.48 -0.44 15.21
C PRO A 34 12.77 -1.37 14.23
N ILE A 35 13.15 -1.31 12.95
CA ILE A 35 12.51 -2.13 11.90
C ILE A 35 12.59 -3.64 12.17
N GLU A 36 13.68 -4.11 12.78
CA GLU A 36 13.90 -5.51 13.11
C GLU A 36 12.87 -6.03 14.12
N GLU A 37 12.48 -5.18 15.08
CA GLU A 37 11.46 -5.53 16.06
C GLU A 37 10.08 -5.60 15.42
N LEU A 38 9.75 -4.61 14.57
CA LEU A 38 8.47 -4.56 13.86
C LEU A 38 8.30 -5.77 12.95
N ALA A 39 9.32 -6.14 12.18
CA ALA A 39 9.28 -7.29 11.26
C ALA A 39 9.14 -8.66 11.97
N VAL A 40 9.41 -8.73 13.27
CA VAL A 40 9.31 -9.97 14.05
C VAL A 40 8.05 -10.01 14.90
N LYS A 41 7.65 -8.88 15.49
CA LYS A 41 6.61 -8.79 16.52
C LYS A 41 5.27 -8.26 16.01
N CYS A 42 5.25 -7.53 14.90
CA CYS A 42 4.06 -6.92 14.35
C CYS A 42 3.65 -7.57 13.03
N ASP A 43 2.40 -7.37 12.64
CA ASP A 43 1.93 -7.61 11.29
C ASP A 43 1.94 -6.32 10.44
N TYR A 44 1.74 -6.48 9.13
CA TYR A 44 1.76 -5.35 8.21
C TYR A 44 0.70 -4.28 8.51
N LEU A 45 -0.49 -4.67 8.98
CA LEU A 45 -1.57 -3.71 9.23
C LEU A 45 -1.32 -2.88 10.51
N GLU A 46 -0.71 -3.47 11.53
CA GLU A 46 -0.21 -2.74 12.70
C GLU A 46 0.85 -1.71 12.29
N VAL A 47 1.77 -2.07 11.39
CA VAL A 47 2.79 -1.14 10.87
C VAL A 47 2.15 -0.03 10.02
N CYS A 48 1.15 -0.33 9.19
CA CYS A 48 0.38 0.70 8.50
C CYS A 48 -0.31 1.66 9.49
N TYR A 49 -0.92 1.12 10.55
CA TYR A 49 -1.54 1.94 11.59
C TYR A 49 -0.51 2.85 12.26
N LEU A 50 0.63 2.29 12.67
CA LEU A 50 1.75 3.02 13.28
C LEU A 50 2.20 4.19 12.41
N LEU A 51 2.45 3.95 11.13
CA LEU A 51 2.92 4.99 10.20
C LEU A 51 1.88 6.09 10.03
N LEU A 52 0.59 5.75 9.92
CA LEU A 52 -0.51 6.70 9.72
C LEU A 52 -0.88 7.48 10.99
N LYS A 53 -0.89 6.83 12.16
CA LYS A 53 -1.44 7.39 13.41
C LYS A 53 -0.37 7.79 14.42
N GLY A 54 0.88 7.38 14.22
CA GLY A 54 2.02 7.77 15.04
C GLY A 54 2.40 6.78 16.14
N GLU A 55 1.46 5.94 16.58
CA GLU A 55 1.64 4.98 17.67
C GLU A 55 1.09 3.60 17.28
N LEU A 56 1.58 2.54 17.95
CA LEU A 56 1.05 1.20 17.76
C LEU A 56 -0.41 1.11 18.25
N PRO A 57 -1.29 0.39 17.53
CA PRO A 57 -2.68 0.28 17.93
C PRO A 57 -2.83 -0.58 19.19
N ASN A 58 -3.80 -0.24 20.04
CA ASN A 58 -4.35 -1.21 20.99
C ASN A 58 -5.28 -2.21 20.26
N GLN A 59 -5.70 -3.27 20.95
CA GLN A 59 -6.51 -4.33 20.32
C GLN A 59 -7.79 -3.80 19.65
N ALA A 60 -8.53 -2.90 20.30
CA ALA A 60 -9.77 -2.37 19.74
C ALA A 60 -9.51 -1.50 18.49
N GLN A 61 -8.43 -0.72 18.50
CA GLN A 61 -8.01 0.08 17.35
C GLN A 61 -7.53 -0.80 16.19
N LYS A 62 -6.83 -1.90 16.49
CA LYS A 62 -6.40 -2.88 15.50
C LYS A 62 -7.61 -3.53 14.84
N ASP A 63 -8.54 -4.06 15.64
CA ASP A 63 -9.73 -4.74 15.13
C ASP A 63 -10.59 -3.81 14.25
N ASP A 64 -10.78 -2.54 14.64
CA ASP A 64 -11.47 -1.54 13.81
C ASP A 64 -10.73 -1.27 12.50
N PHE A 65 -9.41 -1.07 12.57
CA PHE A 65 -8.61 -0.76 11.39
C PHE A 65 -8.60 -1.91 10.39
N GLU A 66 -8.39 -3.14 10.86
CA GLU A 66 -8.47 -4.36 10.04
C GLU A 66 -9.85 -4.52 9.42
N TYR A 67 -10.91 -4.33 10.21
CA TYR A 67 -12.29 -4.38 9.73
C TYR A 67 -12.50 -3.37 8.60
N ARG A 68 -12.09 -2.11 8.77
CA ARG A 68 -12.24 -1.06 7.75
C ARG A 68 -11.49 -1.41 6.46
N ILE A 69 -10.28 -1.97 6.56
CA ILE A 69 -9.48 -2.39 5.40
C ILE A 69 -10.15 -3.57 4.67
N LEU A 70 -10.52 -4.62 5.40
CA LEU A 70 -11.13 -5.82 4.80
C LEU A 70 -12.49 -5.51 4.16
N HIS A 71 -13.22 -4.50 4.64
CA HIS A 71 -14.50 -4.11 4.04
C HIS A 71 -14.37 -3.09 2.90
N HIS A 72 -13.15 -2.64 2.60
CA HIS A 72 -12.85 -1.78 1.45
C HIS A 72 -11.98 -2.47 0.39
N ASN A 73 -11.65 -3.75 0.53
CA ASN A 73 -10.73 -4.46 -0.37
C ASN A 73 -11.30 -4.71 -1.79
N LEU A 74 -12.62 -4.78 -1.94
CA LEU A 74 -13.30 -5.00 -3.22
C LEU A 74 -13.25 -3.73 -4.08
N VAL A 75 -12.83 -3.86 -5.33
CA VAL A 75 -12.83 -2.76 -6.29
C VAL A 75 -14.17 -2.65 -7.00
N HIS A 76 -14.49 -1.48 -7.54
CA HIS A 76 -15.71 -1.29 -8.33
C HIS A 76 -15.65 -2.14 -9.60
N GLU A 77 -16.74 -2.82 -9.96
CA GLU A 77 -16.75 -3.80 -11.06
C GLU A 77 -16.29 -3.23 -12.42
N GLN A 78 -16.56 -1.95 -12.68
CA GLN A 78 -16.10 -1.29 -13.91
C GLN A 78 -14.57 -1.19 -14.03
N VAL A 79 -13.82 -1.33 -12.93
CA VAL A 79 -12.34 -1.43 -12.96
C VAL A 79 -11.91 -2.68 -13.75
N HIS A 80 -12.68 -3.78 -13.70
CA HIS A 80 -12.42 -4.96 -14.52
C HIS A 80 -12.56 -4.69 -16.02
N MET A 81 -13.44 -3.76 -16.41
CA MET A 81 -13.61 -3.36 -17.80
C MET A 81 -12.44 -2.49 -18.26
N LEU A 82 -11.99 -1.55 -17.43
CA LEU A 82 -10.81 -0.72 -17.71
C LEU A 82 -9.56 -1.58 -17.95
N LEU A 83 -9.37 -2.62 -17.12
CA LEU A 83 -8.24 -3.52 -17.24
C LEU A 83 -8.18 -4.24 -18.60
N ARG A 84 -9.33 -4.54 -19.21
CA ARG A 84 -9.40 -5.15 -20.56
C ARG A 84 -8.98 -4.20 -21.68
N GLY A 85 -8.85 -2.91 -21.40
CA GLY A 85 -8.34 -1.91 -22.35
C GLY A 85 -6.82 -1.98 -22.56
N PHE A 86 -6.07 -2.60 -21.63
CA PHE A 86 -4.63 -2.78 -21.79
C PHE A 86 -4.32 -3.96 -22.71
N ARG A 87 -3.17 -3.92 -23.39
CA ARG A 87 -2.68 -5.12 -24.10
C ARG A 87 -2.22 -6.17 -23.09
N ARG A 88 -2.36 -7.47 -23.43
CA ARG A 88 -1.94 -8.59 -22.57
C ARG A 88 -0.43 -8.63 -22.30
N ASP A 89 0.38 -8.11 -23.21
CA ASP A 89 1.84 -8.01 -23.11
C ASP A 89 2.31 -6.74 -22.39
N SER A 90 1.40 -5.94 -21.85
CA SER A 90 1.76 -4.75 -21.08
C SER A 90 2.45 -5.15 -19.77
N HIS A 91 3.53 -4.43 -19.42
CA HIS A 91 4.22 -4.66 -18.16
C HIS A 91 3.26 -4.42 -16.96
N PRO A 92 3.21 -5.30 -15.94
CA PRO A 92 2.25 -5.18 -14.83
C PRO A 92 2.31 -3.83 -14.10
N MET A 93 3.49 -3.23 -13.95
CA MET A 93 3.62 -1.89 -13.38
C MET A 93 2.93 -0.79 -14.21
N ALA A 94 2.96 -0.88 -15.54
CA ALA A 94 2.27 0.11 -16.39
C ALA A 94 0.75 0.01 -16.25
N ILE A 95 0.25 -1.23 -16.14
CA ILE A 95 -1.16 -1.50 -15.84
C ILE A 95 -1.51 -0.91 -14.47
N LEU A 96 -0.69 -1.19 -13.45
CA LEU A 96 -0.93 -0.72 -12.08
C LEU A 96 -1.02 0.81 -12.01
N VAL A 97 -0.08 1.54 -12.66
CA VAL A 97 -0.11 3.02 -12.72
C VAL A 97 -1.41 3.53 -13.35
N GLY A 98 -1.87 2.91 -14.44
CA GLY A 98 -3.13 3.29 -15.08
C GLY A 98 -4.35 3.00 -14.22
N LEU A 99 -4.38 1.84 -13.55
CA LEU A 99 -5.45 1.47 -12.64
C LEU A 99 -5.51 2.39 -11.41
N THR A 100 -4.38 2.68 -10.78
CA THR A 100 -4.32 3.54 -9.59
C THR A 100 -4.71 4.98 -9.94
N GLY A 101 -4.27 5.52 -11.07
CA GLY A 101 -4.71 6.83 -11.56
C GLY A 101 -6.22 6.89 -11.84
N ALA A 102 -6.79 5.82 -12.38
CA ALA A 102 -8.22 5.75 -12.64
C ALA A 102 -9.09 5.67 -11.38
N MET A 103 -8.53 5.33 -10.22
CA MET A 103 -9.27 5.28 -8.95
C MET A 103 -9.94 6.62 -8.62
N ALA A 104 -9.30 7.74 -8.96
CA ALA A 104 -9.88 9.06 -8.74
C ALA A 104 -11.24 9.25 -9.44
N ALA A 105 -11.47 8.59 -10.58
CA ALA A 105 -12.74 8.66 -11.31
C ALA A 105 -13.86 7.80 -10.69
N PHE A 106 -13.51 6.74 -9.94
CA PHE A 106 -14.49 5.84 -9.30
C PHE A 106 -14.82 6.22 -7.86
N TYR A 107 -13.94 6.99 -7.21
CA TYR A 107 -14.02 7.30 -5.78
C TYR A 107 -13.92 8.82 -5.52
N ASP A 108 -14.72 9.59 -6.26
CA ASP A 108 -14.79 11.06 -6.22
C ASP A 108 -15.29 11.62 -4.88
N ASN A 109 -16.14 10.87 -4.16
CA ASN A 109 -16.74 11.23 -2.88
C ASN A 109 -15.76 11.32 -1.68
N GLY A 110 -14.46 11.46 -1.92
CA GLY A 110 -13.42 11.51 -0.88
C GLY A 110 -12.15 12.22 -1.30
N LEU A 111 -12.23 13.16 -2.25
CA LEU A 111 -11.05 13.82 -2.85
C LEU A 111 -10.69 15.19 -2.23
N ASP A 112 -11.54 15.75 -1.35
CA ASP A 112 -11.19 17.01 -0.68
C ASP A 112 -10.06 16.81 0.34
N ILE A 113 -8.84 17.24 -0.03
CA ILE A 113 -7.64 17.17 0.80
C ILE A 113 -7.71 18.01 2.08
N LYS A 114 -8.62 18.99 2.15
CA LYS A 114 -8.79 19.82 3.35
C LYS A 114 -9.68 19.13 4.39
N ASN A 115 -10.49 18.18 3.96
CA ASN A 115 -11.35 17.40 4.85
C ASN A 115 -10.56 16.21 5.46
N PRO A 116 -10.36 16.16 6.78
CA PRO A 116 -9.63 15.08 7.43
C PRO A 116 -10.28 13.70 7.23
N GLU A 117 -11.62 13.62 7.18
CA GLU A 117 -12.33 12.36 6.97
C GLU A 117 -12.11 11.82 5.56
N HIS A 118 -12.10 12.70 4.57
CA HIS A 118 -11.82 12.33 3.18
C HIS A 118 -10.40 11.76 3.03
N ARG A 119 -9.40 12.42 3.65
CA ARG A 119 -8.03 11.90 3.67
C ARG A 119 -7.92 10.53 4.32
N GLU A 120 -8.64 10.31 5.43
CA GLU A 120 -8.63 9.03 6.11
C GLU A 120 -9.28 7.92 5.25
N ILE A 121 -10.46 8.20 4.67
CA ILE A 121 -11.15 7.25 3.79
C ILE A 121 -10.30 6.93 2.56
N ALA A 122 -9.66 7.93 1.94
CA ALA A 122 -8.76 7.73 0.80
C ALA A 122 -7.57 6.84 1.17
N SER A 123 -6.93 7.09 2.32
CA SER A 123 -5.81 6.29 2.82
C SER A 123 -6.20 4.82 3.03
N ILE A 124 -7.35 4.58 3.66
CA ILE A 124 -7.87 3.22 3.89
C ILE A 124 -8.21 2.53 2.56
N ARG A 125 -8.86 3.23 1.63
CA ARG A 125 -9.19 2.68 0.31
C ARG A 125 -7.93 2.29 -0.47
N LEU A 126 -6.88 3.11 -0.41
CA LEU A 126 -5.63 2.80 -1.09
C LEU A 126 -4.97 1.55 -0.50
N ILE A 127 -4.81 1.48 0.83
CA ILE A 127 -4.22 0.30 1.50
C ILE A 127 -5.05 -0.97 1.23
N ALA A 128 -6.37 -0.87 1.28
CA ALA A 128 -7.27 -2.00 1.08
C ALA A 128 -7.29 -2.52 -0.36
N LYS A 129 -7.26 -1.62 -1.35
CA LYS A 129 -7.46 -1.98 -2.77
C LYS A 129 -6.15 -2.24 -3.51
N MET A 130 -5.01 -1.75 -3.02
CA MET A 130 -3.72 -1.95 -3.69
C MET A 130 -3.40 -3.44 -3.94
N PRO A 131 -3.56 -4.36 -2.98
CA PRO A 131 -3.32 -5.78 -3.22
C PRO A 131 -4.22 -6.36 -4.31
N THR A 132 -5.50 -5.95 -4.32
CA THR A 132 -6.48 -6.36 -5.33
C THR A 132 -6.07 -5.89 -6.72
N LEU A 133 -5.65 -4.62 -6.86
CA LEU A 133 -5.19 -4.07 -8.14
C LEU A 133 -3.92 -4.75 -8.65
N VAL A 134 -2.95 -5.01 -7.76
CA VAL A 134 -1.71 -5.73 -8.09
C VAL A 134 -2.03 -7.15 -8.54
N ALA A 135 -2.86 -7.88 -7.81
CA ALA A 135 -3.26 -9.24 -8.17
C ALA A 135 -4.03 -9.29 -9.49
N MET A 136 -4.92 -8.32 -9.73
CA MET A 136 -5.61 -8.18 -11.01
C MET A 136 -4.63 -7.95 -12.18
N ALA A 137 -3.63 -7.08 -12.01
CA ALA A 137 -2.61 -6.84 -13.02
C ALA A 137 -1.78 -8.10 -13.33
N HIS A 138 -1.42 -8.87 -12.30
CA HIS A 138 -0.72 -10.15 -12.45
C HIS A 138 -1.57 -11.21 -13.18
N LYS A 139 -2.80 -11.46 -12.71
CA LYS A 139 -3.73 -12.40 -13.37
C LYS A 139 -4.00 -12.01 -14.81
N TYR A 140 -4.08 -10.71 -15.09
CA TYR A 140 -4.24 -10.21 -16.45
C TYR A 140 -3.04 -10.53 -17.35
N SER A 141 -1.80 -10.37 -16.86
CA SER A 141 -0.61 -10.62 -17.67
C SER A 141 -0.43 -12.11 -17.99
N ILE A 142 -0.87 -13.02 -17.11
CA ILE A 142 -0.76 -14.47 -17.33
C ILE A 142 -2.00 -15.12 -17.98
N GLY A 143 -3.07 -14.35 -18.20
CA GLY A 143 -4.27 -14.85 -18.88
C GLY A 143 -5.29 -15.56 -17.98
N GLU A 144 -5.13 -15.49 -16.66
CA GLU A 144 -5.99 -16.18 -15.69
C GLU A 144 -7.19 -15.34 -15.23
N PRO A 145 -8.26 -15.97 -14.73
CA PRO A 145 -9.41 -15.26 -14.17
C PRO A 145 -9.02 -14.53 -12.87
N TYR A 146 -9.71 -13.42 -12.60
CA TYR A 146 -9.52 -12.66 -11.37
C TYR A 146 -10.11 -13.41 -10.18
N VAL A 147 -9.44 -13.25 -9.03
CA VAL A 147 -9.86 -13.85 -7.77
C VAL A 147 -10.33 -12.73 -6.86
N HIS A 148 -11.58 -12.80 -6.40
CA HIS A 148 -12.10 -11.81 -5.46
C HIS A 148 -11.46 -11.93 -4.08
N PRO A 149 -11.34 -10.82 -3.31
CA PRO A 149 -10.92 -10.85 -1.92
C PRO A 149 -11.77 -11.80 -1.05
N ASN A 150 -11.16 -12.36 0.00
CA ASN A 150 -11.84 -13.18 1.00
C ASN A 150 -11.57 -12.63 2.40
N ASN A 151 -12.62 -12.12 3.06
CA ASN A 151 -12.53 -11.47 4.36
C ASN A 151 -12.21 -12.44 5.52
N LYS A 152 -12.19 -13.76 5.28
CA LYS A 152 -11.76 -14.75 6.27
C LYS A 152 -10.24 -14.88 6.36
N LEU A 153 -9.49 -14.33 5.41
CA LEU A 153 -8.04 -14.39 5.36
C LEU A 153 -7.42 -13.10 5.89
N SER A 154 -6.19 -13.21 6.40
CA SER A 154 -5.36 -12.06 6.74
C SER A 154 -5.06 -11.19 5.50
N TYR A 155 -4.52 -9.99 5.70
CA TYR A 155 -4.11 -9.11 4.59
C TYR A 155 -3.17 -9.82 3.60
N SER A 156 -2.10 -10.41 4.14
CA SER A 156 -1.05 -11.10 3.37
C SER A 156 -1.55 -12.42 2.76
N GLY A 157 -2.34 -13.20 3.51
CA GLY A 157 -2.95 -14.44 3.01
C GLY A 157 -3.98 -14.19 1.91
N ASN A 158 -4.78 -13.12 2.04
CA ASN A 158 -5.73 -12.69 1.02
C ASN A 158 -5.00 -12.22 -0.25
N PHE A 159 -3.88 -11.50 -0.13
CA PHE A 159 -3.06 -11.12 -1.28
C PHE A 159 -2.48 -12.34 -2.01
N LEU A 160 -1.92 -13.30 -1.28
CA LEU A 160 -1.41 -14.56 -1.83
C LEU A 160 -2.49 -15.34 -2.58
N ARG A 161 -3.68 -15.48 -1.99
CA ARG A 161 -4.82 -16.12 -2.64
C ARG A 161 -5.19 -15.40 -3.93
N GLN A 162 -5.26 -14.08 -3.93
CA GLN A 162 -5.60 -13.33 -5.14
C GLN A 162 -4.55 -13.47 -6.25
N MET A 163 -3.27 -13.59 -5.90
CA MET A 163 -2.17 -13.78 -6.85
C MET A 163 -2.18 -15.17 -7.48
N PHE A 164 -2.41 -16.23 -6.69
CA PHE A 164 -2.08 -17.60 -7.08
C PHE A 164 -3.26 -18.58 -7.15
N ALA A 165 -4.40 -18.29 -6.54
CA ALA A 165 -5.54 -19.19 -6.63
C ALA A 165 -6.08 -19.27 -8.06
N ASN A 166 -6.59 -20.43 -8.44
CA ASN A 166 -7.33 -20.65 -9.67
C ASN A 166 -8.72 -21.24 -9.33
N PRO A 167 -9.70 -21.21 -10.25
CA PRO A 167 -11.03 -21.79 -9.99
C PRO A 167 -11.06 -23.32 -10.04
N CYS A 168 -9.97 -23.96 -10.46
CA CYS A 168 -9.92 -25.40 -10.71
C CYS A 168 -9.65 -26.20 -9.43
N GLU A 169 -9.04 -25.59 -8.40
CA GLU A 169 -8.72 -26.23 -7.13
C GLU A 169 -8.82 -25.26 -5.94
N GLU A 170 -8.95 -25.81 -4.74
CA GLU A 170 -8.94 -25.01 -3.52
C GLU A 170 -7.52 -24.54 -3.18
N TYR A 171 -7.32 -23.22 -3.13
CA TYR A 171 -6.05 -22.65 -2.72
C TYR A 171 -5.92 -22.58 -1.21
N VAL A 172 -4.96 -23.32 -0.66
CA VAL A 172 -4.60 -23.28 0.76
C VAL A 172 -3.36 -22.41 0.95
N VAL A 173 -3.50 -21.35 1.75
CA VAL A 173 -2.39 -20.44 2.07
C VAL A 173 -1.36 -21.18 2.92
N ASN A 174 -0.10 -21.20 2.48
CA ASN A 174 0.99 -21.75 3.27
C ASN A 174 1.41 -20.73 4.35
N PRO A 175 1.32 -21.06 5.65
CA PRO A 175 1.64 -20.12 6.73
C PRO A 175 3.07 -19.56 6.69
N VAL A 176 4.03 -20.34 6.17
CA VAL A 176 5.43 -19.88 6.03
C VAL A 176 5.55 -18.81 4.96
N ILE A 177 4.87 -18.98 3.83
CA ILE A 177 4.88 -18.01 2.72
C ILE A 177 4.09 -16.77 3.11
N GLU A 178 2.95 -16.93 3.77
CA GLU A 178 2.16 -15.82 4.32
C GLU A 178 2.99 -14.93 5.23
N LYS A 179 3.70 -15.52 6.21
CA LYS A 179 4.59 -14.79 7.11
C LYS A 179 5.76 -14.13 6.37
N ALA A 180 6.28 -14.76 5.33
CA ALA A 180 7.35 -14.18 4.52
C ALA A 180 6.87 -12.94 3.73
N ILE A 181 5.68 -13.02 3.13
CA ILE A 181 5.06 -11.87 2.43
C ILE A 181 4.76 -10.75 3.41
N ASP A 182 4.20 -11.05 4.57
CA ASP A 182 3.88 -10.04 5.58
C ASP A 182 5.12 -9.25 6.00
N ARG A 183 6.24 -9.95 6.22
CA ARG A 183 7.55 -9.34 6.49
C ARG A 183 8.07 -8.52 5.33
N ILE A 184 7.96 -9.01 4.09
CA ILE A 184 8.37 -8.25 2.90
C ILE A 184 7.60 -6.92 2.84
N LEU A 185 6.30 -6.95 3.11
CA LEU A 185 5.47 -5.75 3.13
C LEU A 185 5.90 -4.77 4.25
N ILE A 186 6.17 -5.26 5.46
CA ILE A 186 6.68 -4.44 6.58
C ILE A 186 8.01 -3.77 6.22
N LEU A 187 8.95 -4.55 5.68
CA LEU A 187 10.29 -4.06 5.32
C LEU A 187 10.28 -3.03 4.18
N HIS A 188 9.19 -2.94 3.42
CA HIS A 188 9.01 -1.96 2.33
C HIS A 188 7.90 -0.95 2.61
N ALA A 189 7.42 -0.85 3.86
CA ALA A 189 6.30 0.01 4.21
C ALA A 189 6.62 1.51 4.06
N ASP A 190 7.83 1.94 4.44
CA ASP A 190 8.32 3.29 4.19
C ASP A 190 9.86 3.31 4.11
N HIS A 191 10.43 4.33 3.47
CA HIS A 191 11.87 4.51 3.40
C HIS A 191 12.24 5.99 3.30
N GLU A 192 11.68 6.79 4.22
CA GLU A 192 11.97 8.20 4.43
C GLU A 192 11.83 9.07 3.15
N GLN A 193 12.72 10.03 2.89
CA GLN A 193 12.60 10.99 1.78
C GLN A 193 13.25 10.48 0.48
N ASN A 194 12.86 9.27 0.05
CA ASN A 194 13.25 8.74 -1.25
C ASN A 194 12.56 9.49 -2.42
N ALA A 195 12.96 9.18 -3.66
CA ALA A 195 12.45 9.85 -4.86
C ALA A 195 10.92 9.69 -5.04
N SER A 196 10.36 8.51 -4.76
CA SER A 196 8.91 8.28 -4.82
C SER A 196 8.15 9.07 -3.76
N THR A 197 8.60 9.05 -2.51
CA THR A 197 7.98 9.84 -1.42
C THR A 197 8.05 11.34 -1.71
N SER A 198 9.20 11.81 -2.22
CA SER A 198 9.38 13.21 -2.64
C SER A 198 8.41 13.60 -3.77
N THR A 199 8.19 12.70 -4.73
CA THR A 199 7.23 12.93 -5.82
C THR A 199 5.80 13.04 -5.27
N VAL A 200 5.40 12.12 -4.38
CA VAL A 200 4.07 12.15 -3.73
C VAL A 200 3.87 13.45 -2.94
N ARG A 201 4.87 13.87 -2.15
CA ARG A 201 4.82 15.14 -1.40
C ARG A 201 4.69 16.34 -2.32
N LEU A 202 5.46 16.37 -3.41
CA LEU A 202 5.45 17.49 -4.34
C LEU A 202 4.11 17.58 -5.08
N CYS A 203 3.58 16.46 -5.59
CA CYS A 203 2.24 16.41 -6.18
C CYS A 203 1.17 16.86 -5.17
N GLY A 204 1.14 16.25 -3.98
CA GLY A 204 0.18 16.57 -2.94
C GLY A 204 0.19 18.04 -2.51
N SER A 205 1.36 18.70 -2.54
CA SER A 205 1.48 20.14 -2.22
C SER A 205 0.70 21.05 -3.18
N SER A 206 0.42 20.59 -4.40
CA SER A 206 -0.38 21.32 -5.40
C SER A 206 -1.89 21.11 -5.25
N GLY A 207 -2.31 20.19 -4.38
CA GLY A 207 -3.72 19.84 -4.15
C GLY A 207 -4.24 18.65 -4.95
N THR A 208 -3.35 17.84 -5.55
CA THR A 208 -3.67 16.58 -6.25
C THR A 208 -3.58 15.37 -5.35
#